data_AF-A0A1M3NEG3-F1
#
_entry.id   AF-A0A1M3NEG3-F1
#
_cell.length_a   1.000
_cell.length_b   1.000
_cell.length_c   1.000
_cell.angle_alpha   90.00
_cell.angle_beta   90.00
_cell.angle_gamma   90.00
#
_symmetry.space_group_name_H-M   'P 1'
#
loop_
_entity.id
_entity.type
_entity.pdbx_description
1 polymer ?
#
loop_
_entity_poly.entity_id
_entity_poly.type
_entity_poly.pdbx_seq_one_letter_code
_entity_poly.pdbx_strand_id
1 'polypeptide(L)'
;MDGLALRQWLAALDSISYYDLFRAPPRATYDELRAAFHLFAETFHPDAHRWRHPNEQAAIGRIYRRGTEAWRVLSDPTLRARYDEAVANGILRPENLIVEMDGPRSLAPPPSAGGGRLIDKVRAPGARPFVLRAEELLKKGDPKQAKIQLVMAMHMDKGNAALEAFGKQLDEAIAAKAEEDKKNWKR
;
A
#
# COMPACT_ATOMS: atom_id res chain seq x y z
N MET A 1 23.67 18.97 10.19
CA MET A 1 23.40 19.04 8.73
C MET A 1 22.82 20.41 8.41
N ASP A 2 23.51 21.18 7.58
CA ASP A 2 23.21 22.58 7.29
C ASP A 2 22.46 22.72 5.95
N GLY A 3 21.82 23.88 5.70
CA GLY A 3 21.01 24.10 4.50
C GLY A 3 21.76 23.91 3.17
N LEU A 4 23.07 24.18 3.16
CA LEU A 4 23.93 23.93 1.99
C LEU A 4 24.12 22.43 1.72
N ALA A 5 24.26 21.62 2.77
CA ALA A 5 24.35 20.17 2.65
C ALA A 5 23.05 19.57 2.12
N LEU A 6 21.88 20.10 2.53
CA LEU A 6 20.59 19.66 2.00
C LEU A 6 20.45 19.93 0.50
N ARG A 7 20.94 21.08 0.01
CA ARG A 7 20.94 21.39 -1.43
C ARG A 7 21.85 20.46 -2.22
N GLN A 8 23.03 20.15 -1.69
CA GLN A 8 23.95 19.20 -2.31
C GLN A 8 23.34 17.80 -2.39
N TRP A 9 22.70 17.36 -1.31
CA TRP A 9 21.95 16.10 -1.31
C TRP A 9 20.88 16.10 -2.39
N LEU A 10 20.01 17.12 -2.44
CA LEU A 10 18.97 17.23 -3.45
C LEU A 10 19.49 17.19 -4.89
N ALA A 11 20.64 17.82 -5.16
CA ALA A 11 21.29 17.78 -6.46
C ALA A 11 21.87 16.38 -6.75
N ALA A 12 22.45 15.72 -5.76
CA ALA A 12 23.02 14.38 -5.90
C ALA A 12 21.95 13.30 -6.13
N LEU A 13 20.74 13.43 -5.55
CA LEU A 13 19.68 12.42 -5.69
C LEU A 13 19.29 12.09 -7.15
N ASP A 14 19.56 12.99 -8.08
CA ASP A 14 19.24 12.80 -9.50
C ASP A 14 20.38 12.10 -10.27
N SER A 15 21.60 12.14 -9.73
CA SER A 15 22.82 11.63 -10.38
C SER A 15 23.42 10.39 -9.71
N ILE A 16 22.87 9.94 -8.58
CA ILE A 16 23.35 8.78 -7.84
C ILE A 16 22.38 7.59 -7.95
N SER A 17 22.92 6.37 -7.88
CA SER A 17 22.09 5.17 -7.81
C SER A 17 21.50 4.96 -6.41
N TYR A 18 20.55 4.03 -6.29
CA TYR A 18 20.01 3.62 -4.99
C TYR A 18 21.06 2.94 -4.10
N TYR A 19 22.08 2.33 -4.70
CA TYR A 19 23.21 1.76 -3.99
C TYR A 19 24.10 2.85 -3.40
N ASP A 20 24.40 3.88 -4.19
CA ASP A 20 25.16 5.06 -3.73
C ASP A 20 24.44 5.82 -2.62
N LEU A 21 23.11 5.93 -2.70
CA LEU A 21 22.28 6.57 -1.68
C LEU A 21 22.46 5.92 -0.29
N PHE A 22 22.58 4.60 -0.25
CA PHE A 22 22.86 3.84 0.97
C PHE A 22 24.34 3.56 1.23
N ARG A 23 25.23 4.05 0.34
CA ARG A 23 26.66 3.74 0.35
C ARG A 23 26.94 2.24 0.44
N ALA A 24 26.10 1.45 -0.22
CA ALA A 24 26.16 0.00 -0.24
C ALA A 24 26.64 -0.48 -1.62
N PRO A 25 27.46 -1.54 -1.71
CA PRO A 25 27.83 -2.09 -3.00
C PRO A 25 26.61 -2.74 -3.70
N PRO A 26 26.61 -2.88 -5.04
CA PRO A 26 25.55 -3.59 -5.78
C PRO A 26 25.37 -5.04 -5.36
N ARG A 27 26.38 -5.64 -4.70
CA ARG A 27 26.35 -7.00 -4.15
C ARG A 27 25.95 -7.06 -2.67
N ALA A 28 25.56 -5.93 -2.06
CA ALA A 28 25.15 -5.89 -0.66
C ALA A 28 24.00 -6.86 -0.39
N THR A 29 24.10 -7.59 0.71
CA THR A 29 23.07 -8.48 1.20
C THR A 29 21.85 -7.69 1.70
N TYR A 30 20.73 -8.39 1.89
CA TYR A 30 19.52 -7.78 2.45
C TYR A 30 19.77 -7.15 3.83
N ASP A 31 20.56 -7.81 4.67
CA ASP A 31 20.86 -7.34 6.02
C ASP A 31 21.72 -6.06 6.02
N GLU A 32 22.72 -6.01 5.14
CA GLU A 32 23.55 -4.81 4.94
C GLU A 32 22.73 -3.62 4.41
N LEU A 33 21.85 -3.87 3.44
CA LEU A 33 20.93 -2.84 2.94
C LEU A 33 19.96 -2.37 4.03
N ARG A 34 19.49 -3.29 4.87
CA ARG A 34 18.60 -2.98 5.98
C ARG A 34 19.30 -2.08 7.00
N ALA A 35 20.51 -2.45 7.40
CA ALA A 35 21.33 -1.65 8.31
C ALA A 35 21.61 -0.26 7.73
N ALA A 36 21.97 -0.18 6.44
CA ALA A 36 22.21 1.10 5.77
C ALA A 36 20.94 1.96 5.70
N PHE A 37 19.77 1.37 5.44
CA PHE A 37 18.49 2.07 5.46
C PHE A 37 18.15 2.59 6.86
N HIS A 38 18.40 1.81 7.91
CA HIS A 38 18.20 2.26 9.29
C HIS A 38 19.04 3.50 9.62
N LEU A 39 20.34 3.47 9.31
CA LEU A 39 21.25 4.62 9.49
C LEU A 39 20.80 5.84 8.68
N PHE A 40 20.36 5.62 7.44
CA PHE A 40 19.79 6.67 6.60
C PHE A 40 18.53 7.27 7.22
N ALA A 41 17.63 6.43 7.72
CA ALA A 41 16.38 6.87 8.33
C ALA A 41 16.64 7.69 9.59
N GLU A 42 17.55 7.27 10.47
CA GLU A 42 17.94 8.05 11.66
C GLU A 42 18.43 9.45 11.29
N THR A 43 19.13 9.57 10.15
CA THR A 43 19.68 10.85 9.69
C THR A 43 18.64 11.75 9.01
N PHE A 44 17.69 11.18 8.25
CA PHE A 44 16.78 11.95 7.38
C PHE A 44 15.30 11.86 7.79
N HIS A 45 14.95 11.22 8.91
CA HIS A 45 13.56 11.09 9.31
C HIS A 45 12.90 12.47 9.50
N PRO A 46 11.74 12.76 8.87
CA PRO A 46 11.11 14.08 8.95
C PRO A 46 10.69 14.46 10.37
N ASP A 47 10.33 13.47 11.20
CA ASP A 47 9.89 13.70 12.59
C ASP A 47 11.00 14.33 13.47
N ALA A 48 12.26 13.92 13.25
CA ALA A 48 13.42 14.45 13.96
C ALA A 48 13.76 15.89 13.56
N HIS A 49 13.18 16.39 12.48
CA HIS A 49 13.49 17.68 11.85
C HIS A 49 12.32 18.66 11.84
N ARG A 50 11.23 18.37 12.57
CA ARG A 50 10.02 19.23 12.64
C ARG A 50 10.28 20.65 13.14
N TRP A 51 11.37 20.86 13.88
CA TRP A 51 11.78 22.15 14.44
C TRP A 51 12.53 23.05 13.43
N ARG A 52 12.88 22.55 12.23
CA ARG A 52 13.63 23.31 11.22
C ARG A 52 12.76 24.25 10.39
N HIS A 53 13.39 25.10 9.58
CA HIS A 53 12.66 25.97 8.66
C HIS A 53 11.85 25.13 7.63
N PRO A 54 10.62 25.52 7.25
CA PRO A 54 9.76 24.74 6.34
C PRO A 54 10.43 24.33 5.03
N ASN A 55 11.26 25.19 4.44
CA ASN A 55 12.02 24.85 3.23
C ASN A 55 13.02 23.70 3.46
N GLU A 56 13.65 23.63 4.63
CA GLU A 56 14.57 22.54 4.99
C GLU A 56 13.80 21.27 5.32
N GLN A 57 12.65 21.37 5.99
CA GLN A 57 11.75 20.24 6.22
C GLN A 57 11.31 19.61 4.89
N ALA A 58 10.92 20.42 3.91
CA ALA A 58 10.56 19.95 2.57
C ALA A 58 11.73 19.27 1.86
N ALA A 59 12.95 19.82 1.97
CA ALA A 59 14.16 19.21 1.41
C ALA A 59 14.46 17.84 2.04
N ILE A 60 14.42 17.76 3.38
CA ILE A 60 14.63 16.52 4.14
C ILE A 60 13.56 15.49 3.78
N GLY A 61 12.29 15.90 3.71
CA GLY A 61 11.19 15.04 3.29
C GLY A 61 11.39 14.46 1.89
N ARG A 62 11.89 15.26 0.94
CA ARG A 62 12.21 14.80 -0.42
C ARG A 62 13.36 13.80 -0.44
N ILE A 63 14.40 14.01 0.36
CA ILE A 63 15.53 13.07 0.52
C ILE A 63 15.03 11.77 1.14
N TYR A 64 14.28 11.85 2.24
CA TYR A 64 13.73 10.68 2.93
C TYR A 64 12.78 9.86 2.05
N ARG A 65 11.92 10.52 1.27
CA ARG A 65 11.05 9.86 0.28
C ARG A 65 11.87 9.10 -0.75
N ARG A 66 13.00 9.67 -1.22
CA ARG A 66 13.90 8.99 -2.15
C ARG A 66 14.57 7.76 -1.51
N GLY A 67 15.03 7.88 -0.26
CA GLY A 67 15.58 6.73 0.48
C GLY A 67 14.55 5.62 0.66
N THR A 68 13.30 5.96 0.95
CA THR A 68 12.26 4.93 1.11
C THR A 68 11.90 4.24 -0.22
N GLU A 69 11.90 4.98 -1.32
CA GLU A 69 11.78 4.44 -2.69
C GLU A 69 12.92 3.44 -2.98
N ALA A 70 14.17 3.85 -2.75
CA ALA A 70 15.34 3.00 -2.92
C ALA A 70 15.27 1.71 -2.08
N TRP A 71 14.90 1.83 -0.80
CA TRP A 71 14.76 0.67 0.10
C TRP A 71 13.73 -0.33 -0.41
N ARG A 72 12.56 0.13 -0.85
CA ARG A 72 11.53 -0.77 -1.42
C ARG A 72 12.03 -1.55 -2.63
N VAL A 73 12.76 -0.88 -3.52
CA VAL A 73 13.27 -1.50 -4.73
C VAL A 73 14.39 -2.49 -4.40
N LEU A 74 15.31 -2.14 -3.50
CA LEU A 74 16.47 -2.98 -3.18
C LEU A 74 16.17 -4.11 -2.17
N SER A 75 15.14 -3.96 -1.35
CA SER A 75 14.73 -4.97 -0.35
C SER A 75 14.00 -6.16 -0.97
N ASP A 76 13.31 -5.97 -2.10
CA ASP A 76 12.66 -7.05 -2.83
C ASP A 76 13.58 -7.59 -3.94
N PRO A 77 13.88 -8.90 -3.98
CA PRO A 77 14.81 -9.45 -4.95
C PRO A 77 14.32 -9.34 -6.41
N THR A 78 13.01 -9.32 -6.65
CA THR A 78 12.43 -9.18 -8.00
C THR A 78 12.55 -7.75 -8.48
N LEU A 79 12.21 -6.77 -7.64
CA LEU A 79 12.36 -5.35 -7.95
C LEU A 79 13.83 -4.96 -8.08
N ARG A 80 14.70 -5.52 -7.25
CA ARG A 80 16.15 -5.32 -7.32
C ARG A 80 16.72 -5.80 -8.64
N ALA A 81 16.36 -7.00 -9.10
CA ALA A 81 16.81 -7.50 -10.40
C ALA A 81 16.41 -6.56 -11.55
N ARG A 82 15.16 -6.08 -11.56
CA ARG A 82 14.68 -5.10 -12.55
C ARG A 82 15.42 -3.77 -12.46
N TYR A 83 15.77 -3.35 -11.24
CA TYR A 83 16.57 -2.16 -11.01
C TYR A 83 18.00 -2.32 -11.53
N ASP A 84 18.63 -3.46 -11.27
CA ASP A 84 19.96 -3.78 -11.78
C ASP A 84 19.98 -3.79 -13.31
N GLU A 85 18.94 -4.33 -13.96
CA GLU A 85 18.76 -4.23 -15.41
C GLU A 85 18.62 -2.78 -15.87
N ALA A 86 17.82 -1.96 -15.19
CA ALA A 86 17.67 -0.54 -15.51
C ALA A 86 19.00 0.23 -15.40
N VAL A 87 19.75 0.00 -14.32
CA VAL A 87 21.06 0.62 -14.07
C VAL A 87 22.07 0.20 -15.14
N ALA A 88 22.06 -1.08 -15.55
CA ALA A 88 22.90 -1.55 -16.65
C ALA A 88 22.58 -0.85 -17.99
N ASN A 89 21.34 -0.41 -18.19
CA ASN A 89 20.91 0.41 -19.33
C ASN A 89 21.09 1.92 -19.12
N GLY A 90 21.76 2.35 -18.05
CA GLY A 90 22.01 3.75 -17.73
C GLY A 90 20.84 4.49 -17.07
N ILE A 91 19.78 3.78 -16.67
CA ILE A 91 18.59 4.33 -16.04
C ILE A 91 18.74 4.22 -14.51
N LEU A 92 19.14 5.30 -13.86
CA LEU A 92 19.38 5.33 -12.41
C LEU A 92 18.10 5.34 -11.57
N ARG A 93 16.99 5.78 -12.16
CA ARG A 93 15.67 5.85 -11.51
C ARG A 93 14.55 5.47 -12.48
N PRO A 94 14.28 4.17 -12.64
CA PRO A 94 13.25 3.71 -13.57
C PRO A 94 11.84 4.05 -13.08
N GLU A 95 11.07 4.81 -13.88
CA GLU A 95 9.74 5.32 -13.50
C GLU A 95 8.71 4.24 -13.18
N ASN A 96 8.82 3.07 -13.83
CA ASN A 96 7.98 1.90 -13.56
C ASN A 96 8.24 1.24 -12.19
N LEU A 97 9.34 1.60 -11.50
CA LEU A 97 9.63 1.16 -10.13
C LEU A 97 9.34 2.27 -9.09
N ILE A 98 8.94 3.47 -9.53
CA ILE A 98 8.50 4.55 -8.64
C ILE A 98 7.13 4.17 -8.09
N VAL A 99 7.11 3.65 -6.87
CA VAL A 99 5.86 3.50 -6.12
C VAL A 99 5.66 4.78 -5.33
N GLU A 100 4.81 5.69 -5.84
CA GLU A 100 4.51 6.93 -5.14
C GLU A 100 4.00 6.66 -3.73
N MET A 101 4.76 7.16 -2.76
CA MET A 101 4.41 7.16 -1.35
C MET A 101 3.46 8.34 -1.06
N ASP A 102 2.25 8.28 -1.59
CA ASP A 102 1.12 8.93 -0.92
C ASP A 102 0.68 8.02 0.24
N GLY A 103 0.17 8.60 1.34
CA GLY A 103 -0.06 7.94 2.64
C GLY A 103 -1.00 6.72 2.62
N PRO A 104 -1.38 6.24 3.82
CA PRO A 104 -1.36 4.83 4.20
C PRO A 104 -2.13 3.94 3.22
N ARG A 105 -1.41 3.30 2.29
CA ARG A 105 -1.88 2.04 1.72
C ARG A 105 -1.58 0.95 2.73
N SER A 106 -2.60 0.66 3.56
CA SER A 106 -2.83 -0.69 4.07
C SER A 106 -2.35 -1.70 3.04
N LEU A 107 -1.47 -2.61 3.46
CA LEU A 107 -1.03 -3.80 2.74
C LEU A 107 -2.10 -4.24 1.72
N ALA A 108 -1.94 -3.82 0.47
CA ALA A 108 -2.71 -4.38 -0.62
C ALA A 108 -2.05 -5.73 -0.89
N PRO A 109 -2.73 -6.88 -0.66
CA PRO A 109 -2.25 -8.14 -1.20
C PRO A 109 -2.22 -8.03 -2.75
N PRO A 110 -1.41 -8.86 -3.42
CA PRO A 110 -1.18 -8.77 -4.87
C PRO A 110 -2.50 -8.86 -5.66
N PRO A 111 -2.52 -8.40 -6.92
CA PRO A 111 -3.67 -8.58 -7.80
C PRO A 111 -3.86 -10.07 -8.06
N SER A 112 -4.67 -10.73 -7.24
CA SER A 112 -5.23 -12.02 -7.60
C SER A 112 -6.09 -11.80 -8.83
N ALA A 113 -5.69 -12.47 -9.90
CA ALA A 113 -6.48 -12.63 -11.11
C ALA A 113 -7.93 -12.99 -10.76
N GLY A 114 -8.89 -12.27 -11.36
CA GLY A 114 -10.30 -12.66 -11.40
C GLY A 114 -11.19 -12.00 -10.35
N GLY A 115 -11.80 -10.86 -10.71
CA GLY A 115 -12.93 -10.25 -9.98
C GLY A 115 -12.52 -9.10 -9.07
N GLY A 116 -12.59 -7.87 -9.58
CA GLY A 116 -12.39 -6.66 -8.76
C GLY A 116 -13.30 -6.68 -7.52
N ARG A 117 -12.77 -6.19 -6.39
CA ARG A 117 -13.47 -6.23 -5.10
C ARG A 117 -14.75 -5.41 -5.20
N LEU A 118 -15.74 -5.73 -4.37
CA LEU A 118 -17.01 -4.99 -4.38
C LEU A 118 -16.79 -3.50 -4.16
N ILE A 119 -15.81 -3.14 -3.32
CA ILE A 119 -15.40 -1.76 -3.03
C ILE A 119 -14.98 -0.95 -4.26
N ASP A 120 -14.40 -1.60 -5.28
CA ASP A 120 -13.93 -0.95 -6.51
C ASP A 120 -15.11 -0.57 -7.44
N LYS A 121 -16.29 -1.17 -7.21
CA LYS A 121 -17.50 -0.94 -8.00
C LYS A 121 -18.46 0.07 -7.34
N VAL A 122 -18.11 0.61 -6.18
CA VAL A 122 -18.93 1.58 -5.42
C VAL A 122 -18.71 2.99 -5.97
N ARG A 123 -19.79 3.70 -6.30
CA ARG A 123 -19.70 5.08 -6.83
C ARG A 123 -19.65 6.12 -5.69
N ALA A 124 -20.48 5.95 -4.66
CA ALA A 124 -20.56 6.85 -3.51
C ALA A 124 -19.43 6.59 -2.49
N PRO A 125 -18.60 7.60 -2.15
CA PRO A 125 -17.53 7.45 -1.17
C PRO A 125 -18.06 7.09 0.24
N GLY A 126 -19.28 7.53 0.58
CA GLY A 126 -19.94 7.19 1.85
C GLY A 126 -20.33 5.71 1.99
N ALA A 127 -20.55 5.00 0.88
CA ALA A 127 -20.93 3.58 0.89
C ALA A 127 -19.73 2.64 1.11
N ARG A 128 -18.50 3.13 0.91
CA ARG A 128 -17.25 2.38 1.01
C ARG A 128 -17.03 1.65 2.35
N PRO A 129 -17.13 2.32 3.53
CA PRO A 129 -16.91 1.65 4.80
C PRO A 129 -17.92 0.51 5.07
N PHE A 130 -19.15 0.66 4.58
CA PHE A 130 -20.20 -0.34 4.74
C PHE A 130 -19.96 -1.57 3.86
N VAL A 131 -19.47 -1.39 2.64
CA VAL A 131 -19.10 -2.49 1.74
C VAL A 131 -17.93 -3.30 2.30
N LEU A 132 -16.89 -2.63 2.78
CA LEU A 132 -15.75 -3.29 3.42
C LEU A 132 -16.20 -4.12 4.64
N ARG A 133 -17.08 -3.55 5.47
CA ARG A 133 -17.59 -4.24 6.65
C ARG A 133 -18.50 -5.42 6.29
N ALA A 134 -19.29 -5.32 5.22
CA ALA A 134 -20.12 -6.40 4.72
C ALA A 134 -19.27 -7.58 4.21
N GLU A 135 -18.20 -7.32 3.43
CA GLU A 135 -17.27 -8.35 2.96
C GLU A 135 -16.55 -9.06 4.11
N GLU A 136 -16.14 -8.30 5.14
CA GLU A 136 -15.50 -8.88 6.32
C GLU A 136 -16.44 -9.77 7.14
N LEU A 137 -17.68 -9.32 7.36
CA LEU A 137 -18.69 -10.10 8.10
C LEU A 137 -19.07 -11.38 7.36
N LEU A 138 -19.11 -11.35 6.02
CA LEU A 138 -19.32 -12.56 5.22
C LEU A 138 -18.17 -13.56 5.41
N LYS A 139 -16.92 -13.10 5.41
CA LYS A 139 -15.73 -13.96 5.69
C LYS A 139 -15.72 -14.51 7.11
N LYS A 140 -16.21 -13.74 8.08
CA LYS A 140 -16.39 -14.17 9.48
C LYS A 140 -17.55 -15.16 9.64
N GLY A 141 -18.33 -15.40 8.57
CA GLY A 141 -19.45 -16.31 8.58
C GLY A 141 -20.72 -15.71 9.17
N ASP A 142 -20.84 -14.39 9.28
CA ASP A 142 -22.02 -13.69 9.81
C ASP A 142 -22.81 -13.00 8.69
N PRO A 143 -23.47 -13.76 7.78
CA PRO A 143 -24.08 -13.20 6.60
C PRO A 143 -25.30 -12.32 6.94
N LYS A 144 -25.95 -12.53 8.09
CA LYS A 144 -27.02 -11.65 8.60
C LYS A 144 -26.52 -10.24 8.92
N GLN A 145 -25.37 -10.15 9.60
CA GLN A 145 -24.74 -8.86 9.93
C GLN A 145 -24.17 -8.21 8.67
N ALA A 146 -23.60 -9.01 7.75
CA ALA A 146 -23.15 -8.52 6.46
C ALA A 146 -24.31 -7.86 5.66
N LYS A 147 -25.52 -8.44 5.72
CA LYS A 147 -26.70 -7.89 5.02
C LYS A 147 -27.11 -6.52 5.55
N ILE A 148 -27.05 -6.29 6.86
CA ILE A 148 -27.35 -4.98 7.46
C ILE A 148 -26.37 -3.91 6.94
N GLN A 149 -25.08 -4.24 6.87
CA GLN A 149 -24.07 -3.35 6.33
C GLN A 149 -24.30 -3.07 4.85
N LEU A 150 -24.66 -4.08 4.08
CA LEU A 150 -24.97 -3.92 2.65
C LEU A 150 -26.20 -3.03 2.41
N VAL A 151 -27.25 -3.15 3.22
CA VAL A 151 -28.45 -2.29 3.10
C VAL A 151 -28.09 -0.82 3.31
N MET A 152 -27.20 -0.51 4.26
CA MET A 152 -26.68 0.86 4.44
C MET A 152 -25.88 1.33 3.23
N ALA A 153 -25.05 0.45 2.64
CA ALA A 153 -24.33 0.77 1.41
C ALA A 153 -25.27 1.05 0.22
N MET A 154 -26.32 0.23 0.05
CA MET A 154 -27.34 0.41 -1.00
C MET A 154 -28.13 1.69 -0.83
N HIS A 155 -28.38 2.12 0.41
CA HIS A 155 -29.07 3.38 0.67
C HIS A 155 -28.24 4.59 0.22
N MET A 156 -26.91 4.49 0.34
CA MET A 156 -25.96 5.54 -0.05
C MET A 156 -25.58 5.49 -1.53
N ASP A 157 -25.64 4.33 -2.18
CA ASP A 157 -25.30 4.12 -3.59
C ASP A 157 -26.45 3.41 -4.33
N LYS A 158 -27.60 4.10 -4.38
CA LYS A 158 -28.85 3.56 -4.96
C LYS A 158 -28.66 3.25 -6.45
N GLY A 159 -29.09 2.06 -6.88
CA GLY A 159 -29.04 1.63 -8.29
C GLY A 159 -27.68 1.05 -8.72
N ASN A 160 -26.81 0.69 -7.78
CA ASN A 160 -25.57 -0.01 -8.11
C ASN A 160 -25.78 -1.53 -8.23
N ALA A 161 -25.74 -2.02 -9.47
CA ALA A 161 -25.89 -3.44 -9.80
C ALA A 161 -24.89 -4.35 -9.06
N ALA A 162 -23.71 -3.85 -8.70
CA ALA A 162 -22.72 -4.65 -7.96
C ALA A 162 -23.16 -4.91 -6.51
N LEU A 163 -23.76 -3.91 -5.85
CA LEU A 163 -24.29 -4.07 -4.50
C LEU A 163 -25.50 -4.99 -4.49
N GLU A 164 -26.38 -4.89 -5.50
CA GLU A 164 -27.53 -5.78 -5.67
C GLU A 164 -27.13 -7.24 -5.90
N ALA A 165 -26.12 -7.47 -6.73
CA ALA A 165 -25.56 -8.80 -6.95
C ALA A 165 -24.98 -9.39 -5.65
N PHE A 166 -24.25 -8.59 -4.87
CA PHE A 166 -23.75 -9.01 -3.56
C PHE A 166 -24.87 -9.28 -2.55
N GLY A 167 -25.98 -8.55 -2.64
CA GLY A 167 -27.16 -8.79 -1.82
C GLY A 167 -27.75 -10.17 -2.02
N LYS A 168 -27.87 -10.61 -3.28
CA LYS A 168 -28.31 -11.97 -3.62
C LYS A 168 -27.38 -13.04 -3.03
N GLN A 169 -26.07 -12.83 -3.15
CA GLN A 169 -25.08 -13.74 -2.55
C GLN A 169 -25.21 -13.84 -1.03
N LEU A 170 -25.47 -12.72 -0.35
CA LEU A 170 -25.70 -12.73 1.10
C LEU A 170 -26.99 -13.47 1.47
N ASP A 171 -28.06 -13.31 0.70
CA ASP A 171 -29.32 -14.03 0.92
C ASP A 171 -29.14 -15.55 0.76
N GLU A 172 -28.40 -15.98 -0.27
CA GLU A 172 -28.03 -17.39 -0.46
C GLU A 172 -27.17 -17.90 0.72
N ALA A 173 -26.20 -17.11 1.17
CA ALA A 173 -25.35 -17.46 2.32
C ALA A 173 -26.14 -17.54 3.65
N ILE A 174 -27.12 -16.65 3.87
CA ILE A 174 -28.02 -16.72 5.03
C ILE A 174 -28.85 -18.00 4.99
N ALA A 175 -29.40 -18.35 3.82
CA ALA A 175 -30.19 -19.57 3.65
C ALA A 175 -29.33 -20.82 3.86
N ALA A 176 -28.13 -20.86 3.29
CA ALA A 176 -27.18 -21.96 3.47
C ALA A 176 -26.78 -22.15 4.93
N LYS A 177 -26.45 -21.06 5.64
CA LYS A 177 -26.12 -21.12 7.07
C LYS A 177 -27.31 -21.57 7.92
N ALA A 178 -28.53 -21.16 7.58
CA ALA A 178 -29.74 -21.60 8.28
C ALA A 178 -30.03 -23.10 8.07
N GLU A 179 -29.75 -23.64 6.88
CA GLU A 179 -29.88 -25.08 6.60
C GLU A 179 -28.80 -25.92 7.31
N GLU A 180 -27.59 -25.40 7.42
CA GLU A 180 -26.51 -26.02 8.21
C GLU A 180 -26.87 -26.09 9.70
N ASP A 181 -27.34 -24.98 10.28
CA ASP A 181 -27.80 -24.92 11.68
C ASP A 181 -28.91 -25.94 11.97
N LYS A 182 -29.89 -26.08 11.06
CA LYS A 182 -30.99 -27.07 11.17
C LYS A 182 -30.49 -28.52 11.11
N LYS A 183 -29.49 -28.81 10.28
CA LYS A 183 -28.88 -30.16 10.20
C LYS A 183 -28.07 -30.47 11.45
N ASN A 184 -27.38 -29.48 12.01
CA ASN A 184 -26.60 -29.63 13.23
C ASN A 184 -27.49 -29.85 14.47
N TRP A 185 -28.69 -29.26 14.53
CA TRP A 185 -29.67 -29.49 15.61
C TRP A 185 -30.34 -30.87 15.56
N LYS A 186 -30.37 -31.52 14.39
CA LYS A 186 -31.02 -32.82 14.18
C LYS A 186 -30.08 -34.02 14.31
N ARG A 187 -28.80 -33.78 14.60
CA ARG A 187 -27.75 -34.80 14.81
C ARG A 187 -27.54 -35.05 16.29
#